data_AF-A0A395J340-F1
#
_entry.id   AF-A0A395J340-F1
#
_cell.length_a   1.000
_cell.length_b   1.000
_cell.length_c   1.000
_cell.angle_alpha   90.00
_cell.angle_beta   90.00
_cell.angle_gamma   90.00
#
_symmetry.space_group_name_H-M   'P 1'
#
loop_
_entity.id
_entity.type
_entity.pdbx_description
1 polymer ?
#
loop_
_entity_poly.entity_id
_entity_poly.type
_entity_poly.pdbx_seq_one_letter_code
_entity_poly.pdbx_strand_id
1 'polypeptide(L)'
;MWSLDRLSGHTTPSASPPPPLTRIPNLPRRPSHLLPSPAGGRPPFNPRSSSLSLVSNDSTTSLLSSSRRPNGSNLKQTAAPPNVPDPLEVLGKLLYNEEDLKSPSAKGQKATNGILPPIGQEDDESEWDFGGSSLQDIVAGEPFDEEDEHVYKSQTLEEYERDKYKFEDLHRSIRACDDVLNSVEINLTSFQNDLAMVSAEIETLQARSTALSVRGGDQCLPAVVKKIVDGAIDEAWVRALAEVEKRSKAMDAKSKEQRNIKGVNDLKPLLENLVSKALERIRDFLVAQLAEELGQAYMNTMRWYFLNQFTRYSKALEKIKLHVLDRHDVLGSDDGSRKATLLSASKPAGPPHDAFNLGRRIDLLKTSNQNALPSFLAEEDKQTHYMEFPFRNFNLALIDNASAEYSFLTSFFSPSLTYAAISRHFNYIFEPTFALGQSITKSLVHDSHDCLGLLLCVRLNQHFAFSLQRRKIPAVDPYINATSMLLWPRFQLTMDIHCDSVRTLTSALPTRKPSASEQARQSAAPHFMTQRFGQFLQGILELSTEAGDDEPVASSLARLRSEMEAFLTKCAGVIVDKRKKERFLFNNYSLIITIVGDAEGKLAGEQRVHFEELKKAFGDAV
;
A
#
# COMPACT_ATOMS: atom_id res chain seq x y z
N MET A 1 -2.11 -11.37 -22.20
CA MET A 1 -3.47 -11.94 -22.12
C MET A 1 -3.41 -13.46 -22.22
N TRP A 2 -3.70 -14.19 -21.14
CA TRP A 2 -4.12 -15.59 -21.25
C TRP A 2 -5.64 -15.54 -21.40
N SER A 3 -6.13 -15.62 -22.65
CA SER A 3 -7.55 -15.54 -22.93
C SER A 3 -8.26 -16.83 -22.49
N LEU A 4 -9.32 -16.65 -21.71
CA LEU A 4 -10.30 -17.66 -21.29
C LEU A 4 -11.27 -18.08 -22.41
N ASP A 5 -10.93 -17.83 -23.68
CA ASP A 5 -11.77 -18.14 -24.84
C ASP A 5 -11.43 -19.52 -25.42
N ARG A 6 -11.73 -20.59 -24.70
CA ARG A 6 -11.86 -21.95 -25.29
C ARG A 6 -12.91 -22.82 -24.63
N LEU A 7 -14.10 -22.26 -24.37
CA LEU A 7 -15.29 -23.06 -24.07
C LEU A 7 -16.52 -22.53 -24.82
N SER A 8 -16.55 -22.68 -26.14
CA SER A 8 -17.81 -22.92 -26.87
C SER A 8 -17.54 -23.46 -28.27
N GLY A 9 -18.18 -24.57 -28.62
CA GLY A 9 -18.37 -25.00 -30.01
C GLY A 9 -17.46 -26.12 -30.52
N HIS A 10 -17.73 -27.37 -30.11
CA HIS A 10 -17.70 -28.47 -31.07
C HIS A 10 -18.79 -29.50 -30.76
N THR A 11 -19.51 -29.83 -31.83
CA THR A 11 -20.65 -30.73 -31.94
C THR A 11 -20.23 -32.20 -31.77
N THR A 12 -21.10 -32.97 -31.11
CA THR A 12 -21.01 -34.42 -30.89
C THR A 12 -21.14 -35.22 -32.18
N PRO A 13 -20.47 -36.39 -32.26
CA PRO A 13 -21.15 -37.60 -32.71
C PRO A 13 -21.08 -38.75 -31.69
N SER A 14 -22.14 -39.56 -31.72
CA SER A 14 -22.50 -40.70 -30.88
C SER A 14 -21.52 -41.89 -30.94
N ALA A 15 -21.27 -42.54 -29.78
CA ALA A 15 -21.12 -44.01 -29.65
C ALA A 15 -21.03 -44.49 -28.17
N SER A 16 -22.05 -45.26 -27.76
CA SER A 16 -22.09 -46.52 -26.96
C SER A 16 -21.37 -46.71 -25.58
N PRO A 17 -22.03 -47.32 -24.56
CA PRO A 17 -21.53 -47.43 -23.17
C PRO A 17 -20.89 -48.80 -22.81
N PRO A 18 -20.12 -48.91 -21.70
CA PRO A 18 -19.68 -50.18 -21.12
C PRO A 18 -20.58 -50.68 -19.95
N PRO A 19 -20.54 -51.98 -19.60
CA PRO A 19 -21.52 -52.66 -18.73
C PRO A 19 -21.15 -52.71 -17.23
N PRO A 20 -22.08 -53.13 -16.34
CA PRO A 20 -21.94 -53.00 -14.88
C PRO A 20 -21.38 -54.27 -14.21
N LEU A 21 -20.67 -54.11 -13.09
CA LEU A 21 -20.26 -55.20 -12.21
C LEU A 21 -21.10 -55.21 -10.93
N THR A 22 -21.90 -56.26 -10.78
CA THR A 22 -22.42 -56.75 -9.50
C THR A 22 -21.99 -58.21 -9.36
N ARG A 23 -21.58 -58.62 -8.15
CA ARG A 23 -22.04 -59.84 -7.43
C ARG A 23 -21.07 -60.25 -6.30
N ILE A 24 -21.61 -60.27 -5.08
CA ILE A 24 -21.13 -61.02 -3.90
C ILE A 24 -21.69 -62.46 -3.98
N PRO A 25 -21.09 -63.46 -3.29
CA PRO A 25 -21.90 -64.24 -2.35
C PRO A 25 -21.20 -64.72 -1.05
N ASN A 26 -21.94 -64.56 0.06
CA ASN A 26 -22.25 -65.51 1.17
C ASN A 26 -21.21 -66.02 2.21
N LEU A 27 -21.68 -65.95 3.48
CA LEU A 27 -21.22 -66.49 4.79
C LEU A 27 -21.35 -68.02 4.96
N PRO A 28 -20.82 -68.64 6.06
CA PRO A 28 -21.67 -68.97 7.24
C PRO A 28 -21.02 -68.95 8.67
N ARG A 29 -21.79 -68.40 9.64
CA ARG A 29 -22.15 -68.77 11.06
C ARG A 29 -21.23 -69.55 12.08
N ARG A 30 -20.93 -68.88 13.23
CA ARG A 30 -21.07 -69.18 14.72
C ARG A 30 -20.42 -70.45 15.40
N PRO A 31 -20.34 -70.65 16.77
CA PRO A 31 -20.61 -69.80 17.99
C PRO A 31 -19.67 -69.98 19.26
N SER A 32 -19.95 -69.16 20.32
CA SER A 32 -19.91 -69.43 21.81
C SER A 32 -18.62 -69.83 22.55
N HIS A 33 -18.33 -69.62 23.86
CA HIS A 33 -18.84 -68.90 25.05
C HIS A 33 -17.75 -69.08 26.17
N LEU A 34 -17.62 -68.16 27.14
CA LEU A 34 -17.47 -68.38 28.62
C LEU A 34 -16.52 -67.39 29.35
N LEU A 35 -17.11 -66.81 30.39
CA LEU A 35 -16.63 -65.94 31.49
C LEU A 35 -16.00 -66.81 32.63
N PRO A 36 -15.37 -66.29 33.72
CA PRO A 36 -15.91 -65.23 34.60
C PRO A 36 -14.96 -64.23 35.31
N SER A 37 -15.61 -63.19 35.85
CA SER A 37 -15.21 -62.17 36.86
C SER A 37 -15.00 -62.78 38.26
N PRO A 38 -14.61 -62.07 39.37
CA PRO A 38 -15.11 -60.77 39.91
C PRO A 38 -13.98 -59.86 40.46
N ALA A 39 -14.11 -58.68 41.08
CA ALA A 39 -15.15 -57.87 41.74
C ALA A 39 -14.67 -56.38 41.68
N GLY A 40 -15.44 -55.32 41.90
CA GLY A 40 -16.83 -55.15 42.30
C GLY A 40 -17.07 -53.64 42.58
N GLY A 41 -18.33 -53.20 42.51
CA GLY A 41 -18.76 -51.90 43.06
C GLY A 41 -19.51 -50.96 42.11
N ARG A 42 -20.81 -51.17 42.01
CA ARG A 42 -21.86 -50.37 41.35
C ARG A 42 -23.13 -50.60 42.22
N PRO A 43 -24.29 -49.91 42.05
CA PRO A 43 -24.63 -48.69 41.32
C PRO A 43 -25.69 -47.82 42.10
N PRO A 44 -26.85 -47.34 41.56
CA PRO A 44 -27.25 -45.92 41.54
C PRO A 44 -28.69 -45.66 42.10
N PHE A 45 -29.25 -44.44 41.92
CA PHE A 45 -30.65 -44.11 41.51
C PHE A 45 -31.07 -42.67 41.93
N ASN A 46 -31.77 -41.96 41.02
CA ASN A 46 -32.56 -40.71 41.17
C ASN A 46 -33.98 -41.05 41.76
N PRO A 47 -34.98 -40.15 42.08
CA PRO A 47 -35.12 -38.67 42.11
C PRO A 47 -35.97 -38.06 43.30
N ARG A 48 -36.28 -36.74 43.25
CA ARG A 48 -37.41 -35.96 43.90
C ARG A 48 -37.44 -35.71 45.43
N SER A 49 -37.34 -34.44 45.86
CA SER A 49 -38.46 -33.58 46.36
C SER A 49 -37.99 -32.32 47.13
N SER A 50 -38.33 -31.14 46.58
CA SER A 50 -38.76 -29.86 47.19
C SER A 50 -38.47 -29.51 48.67
N SER A 51 -37.88 -28.32 48.93
CA SER A 51 -38.59 -27.08 49.40
C SER A 51 -37.72 -26.08 50.19
N LEU A 52 -37.85 -24.79 49.83
CA LEU A 52 -37.65 -23.54 50.61
C LEU A 52 -36.21 -23.11 50.97
N SER A 53 -35.79 -21.84 50.97
CA SER A 53 -36.09 -20.57 50.29
C SER A 53 -35.23 -19.47 50.97
N LEU A 54 -34.99 -18.35 50.26
CA LEU A 54 -34.61 -16.98 50.68
C LEU A 54 -33.32 -16.47 49.96
N VAL A 55 -33.43 -15.66 48.87
CA VAL A 55 -33.51 -14.16 48.81
C VAL A 55 -32.09 -13.57 49.03
N SER A 56 -31.43 -12.76 48.17
CA SER A 56 -31.74 -11.73 47.14
C SER A 56 -30.49 -11.54 46.21
N ASN A 57 -30.57 -11.31 44.88
CA ASN A 57 -30.92 -10.10 44.08
C ASN A 57 -29.78 -9.06 43.96
N ASP A 58 -29.47 -8.35 42.86
CA ASP A 58 -29.52 -8.48 41.39
C ASP A 58 -28.88 -7.18 40.81
N SER A 59 -28.55 -7.16 39.52
CA SER A 59 -28.60 -6.01 38.57
C SER A 59 -27.32 -5.62 37.81
N THR A 60 -27.44 -5.78 36.49
CA THR A 60 -26.69 -5.14 35.40
C THR A 60 -27.62 -4.22 34.61
N THR A 61 -27.20 -3.01 34.22
CA THR A 61 -27.99 -2.20 33.26
C THR A 61 -27.09 -1.42 32.29
N SER A 62 -27.29 -1.65 30.99
CA SER A 62 -26.97 -0.68 29.94
C SER A 62 -27.98 -0.76 28.79
N LEU A 63 -28.69 0.36 28.63
CA LEU A 63 -29.05 1.08 27.40
C LEU A 63 -30.11 0.53 26.42
N LEU A 64 -31.03 1.44 26.09
CA LEU A 64 -32.14 1.34 25.12
C LEU A 64 -31.86 2.20 23.88
N SER A 65 -32.40 1.76 22.75
CA SER A 65 -32.53 2.52 21.49
C SER A 65 -34.00 2.64 21.06
N SER A 66 -34.38 3.88 20.70
CA SER A 66 -35.26 4.30 19.59
C SER A 66 -36.81 4.21 19.70
N SER A 67 -37.42 5.41 19.79
CA SER A 67 -38.27 6.08 18.77
C SER A 67 -39.73 5.65 18.47
N ARG A 68 -40.62 6.65 18.74
CA ARG A 68 -41.75 7.21 17.93
C ARG A 68 -43.23 7.03 18.39
N ARG A 69 -43.92 8.18 18.29
CA ARG A 69 -45.28 8.70 18.65
C ARG A 69 -46.39 8.25 17.64
N PRO A 70 -47.74 8.51 17.80
CA PRO A 70 -48.36 9.75 18.36
C PRO A 70 -49.75 9.74 19.08
N ASN A 71 -50.02 10.91 19.70
CA ASN A 71 -51.28 11.68 19.92
C ASN A 71 -52.21 11.55 21.16
N GLY A 72 -52.27 12.68 21.90
CA GLY A 72 -53.40 13.29 22.66
C GLY A 72 -53.59 12.81 24.11
N SER A 73 -53.75 13.62 25.17
CA SER A 73 -53.76 15.07 25.42
C SER A 73 -53.79 15.30 26.95
N ASN A 74 -53.03 16.25 27.47
CA ASN A 74 -53.38 17.20 28.55
C ASN A 74 -52.10 17.80 29.15
N LEU A 75 -51.67 18.91 28.56
CA LEU A 75 -50.50 19.68 28.97
C LEU A 75 -50.93 20.70 30.03
N LYS A 76 -50.41 20.57 31.26
CA LYS A 76 -50.27 21.71 32.16
C LYS A 76 -48.92 22.37 31.85
N GLN A 77 -49.00 23.62 31.43
CA GLN A 77 -47.86 24.52 31.21
C GLN A 77 -47.03 24.66 32.50
N THR A 78 -45.71 24.58 32.37
CA THR A 78 -44.79 25.35 33.20
C THR A 78 -43.87 26.14 32.27
N ALA A 79 -43.77 27.44 32.55
CA ALA A 79 -43.21 28.46 31.68
C ALA A 79 -41.67 28.44 31.67
N ALA A 80 -41.07 28.68 30.50
CA ALA A 80 -39.67 29.02 30.36
C ALA A 80 -39.44 30.52 30.66
N PRO A 81 -38.30 30.93 31.24
CA PRO A 81 -37.98 32.34 31.43
C PRO A 81 -37.66 33.05 30.11
N PRO A 82 -37.90 34.39 30.01
CA PRO A 82 -37.93 35.12 28.76
C PRO A 82 -36.60 35.86 28.52
N ASN A 83 -35.59 35.19 27.94
CA ASN A 83 -34.55 35.80 27.09
C ASN A 83 -33.40 34.81 26.90
N VAL A 84 -33.54 33.93 25.91
CA VAL A 84 -32.40 33.19 25.38
C VAL A 84 -32.47 33.38 23.86
N PRO A 85 -31.49 34.05 23.23
CA PRO A 85 -31.44 34.14 21.77
C PRO A 85 -31.36 32.74 21.17
N ASP A 86 -32.02 32.54 20.02
CA ASP A 86 -32.12 31.23 19.37
C ASP A 86 -30.71 30.66 19.12
N PRO A 87 -30.37 29.46 19.65
CA PRO A 87 -29.03 28.89 19.55
C PRO A 87 -28.55 28.70 18.11
N LEU A 88 -29.45 28.60 17.13
CA LEU A 88 -29.10 28.54 15.71
C LEU A 88 -28.70 29.92 15.14
N GLU A 89 -29.22 31.00 15.70
CA GLU A 89 -28.92 32.38 15.30
C GLU A 89 -27.55 32.82 15.88
N VAL A 90 -27.22 32.36 17.08
CA VAL A 90 -25.90 32.53 17.71
C VAL A 90 -24.83 31.71 16.98
N LEU A 91 -25.14 30.45 16.62
CA LEU A 91 -24.26 29.62 15.80
C LEU A 91 -24.10 30.19 14.38
N GLY A 92 -25.17 30.75 13.80
CA GLY A 92 -25.11 31.43 12.51
C GLY A 92 -24.17 32.64 12.52
N LYS A 93 -24.21 33.48 13.57
CA LYS A 93 -23.28 34.61 13.75
C LYS A 93 -21.83 34.20 14.02
N LEU A 94 -21.61 33.02 14.60
CA LEU A 94 -20.26 32.49 14.84
C LEU A 94 -19.67 31.77 13.63
N LEU A 95 -20.50 31.18 12.76
CA LEU A 95 -20.07 30.42 11.59
C LEU A 95 -20.08 31.23 10.28
N TYR A 96 -20.83 32.33 10.19
CA TYR A 96 -20.89 33.20 9.02
C TYR A 96 -20.68 34.67 9.39
N ASN A 97 -19.43 35.09 9.45
CA ASN A 97 -19.04 36.48 9.19
C ASN A 97 -18.39 36.52 7.80
N GLU A 98 -19.18 36.84 6.78
CA GLU A 98 -18.67 37.36 5.51
C GLU A 98 -18.36 38.84 5.71
N GLU A 99 -17.08 39.16 5.87
CA GLU A 99 -16.44 40.38 5.34
C GLU A 99 -14.94 40.31 5.67
N ASP A 100 -14.20 39.56 4.87
CA ASP A 100 -12.95 40.02 4.22
C ASP A 100 -12.36 38.88 3.37
N LEU A 101 -12.96 38.69 2.19
CA LEU A 101 -12.37 37.93 1.10
C LEU A 101 -11.30 38.79 0.41
N LYS A 102 -10.03 38.56 0.76
CA LYS A 102 -8.94 38.52 -0.24
C LYS A 102 -7.92 37.46 0.15
N SER A 103 -7.97 36.31 -0.54
CA SER A 103 -6.84 35.73 -1.31
C SER A 103 -7.09 34.25 -1.63
N PRO A 104 -6.56 33.72 -2.75
CA PRO A 104 -6.74 32.34 -3.16
C PRO A 104 -5.73 31.38 -2.50
N SER A 105 -6.23 30.18 -2.19
CA SER A 105 -5.59 28.87 -2.43
C SER A 105 -4.23 28.54 -1.80
N ALA A 106 -4.19 27.58 -0.86
CA ALA A 106 -3.51 26.28 -1.04
C ALA A 106 -3.68 25.31 0.16
N LYS A 107 -4.22 24.13 -0.17
CA LYS A 107 -3.82 22.74 0.22
C LYS A 107 -3.37 22.38 1.67
N GLY A 108 -4.04 21.34 2.19
CA GLY A 108 -3.43 20.18 2.88
C GLY A 108 -3.47 20.20 4.40
N GLN A 109 -4.42 19.53 5.08
CA GLN A 109 -4.32 18.13 5.56
C GLN A 109 -2.98 17.77 6.21
N LYS A 110 -2.94 17.74 7.55
CA LYS A 110 -3.17 16.56 8.42
C LYS A 110 -2.00 15.58 8.50
N ALA A 111 -1.26 15.74 9.61
CA ALA A 111 -0.81 14.74 10.58
C ALA A 111 -0.77 13.24 10.20
N THR A 112 0.36 12.61 10.53
CA THR A 112 0.42 11.30 11.25
C THR A 112 1.72 11.26 12.09
N ASN A 113 1.63 11.25 13.42
CA ASN A 113 1.62 10.09 14.34
C ASN A 113 3.02 9.55 14.69
N GLY A 114 3.32 9.50 15.98
CA GLY A 114 4.44 8.73 16.51
C GLY A 114 4.52 8.79 18.03
N ILE A 115 4.24 7.65 18.66
CA ILE A 115 4.08 7.42 20.10
C ILE A 115 5.45 7.31 20.82
N LEU A 116 5.54 7.85 22.04
CA LEU A 116 6.66 7.71 22.99
C LEU A 116 6.91 6.26 23.44
N PRO A 117 8.14 5.95 23.88
CA PRO A 117 8.32 5.54 25.28
C PRO A 117 9.37 6.39 26.04
N PRO A 118 9.46 6.24 27.38
CA PRO A 118 9.92 7.30 28.28
C PRO A 118 11.42 7.27 28.64
N ILE A 119 11.82 8.43 29.14
CA ILE A 119 13.09 8.95 29.64
C ILE A 119 13.88 8.00 30.58
N GLY A 120 15.20 7.95 30.36
CA GLY A 120 16.26 7.85 31.37
C GLY A 120 17.45 8.67 30.86
N GLN A 121 17.67 9.88 31.40
CA GLN A 121 18.80 10.20 32.29
C GLN A 121 20.10 9.48 31.90
N GLU A 122 21.06 10.24 31.36
CA GLU A 122 22.41 10.33 31.92
C GLU A 122 23.15 11.51 31.27
N ASP A 123 23.97 12.13 32.10
CA ASP A 123 24.78 13.33 31.88
C ASP A 123 25.78 13.16 30.73
N ASP A 124 26.17 14.27 30.09
CA ASP A 124 27.58 14.57 29.86
C ASP A 124 27.77 16.02 29.43
N GLU A 125 28.59 16.72 30.22
CA GLU A 125 29.20 18.00 29.86
C GLU A 125 30.10 17.81 28.64
N SER A 126 29.99 18.68 27.64
CA SER A 126 31.00 18.83 26.60
C SER A 126 31.09 20.30 26.20
N GLU A 127 31.99 20.99 26.90
CA GLU A 127 32.92 22.02 26.42
C GLU A 127 32.70 22.51 24.98
N TRP A 128 32.20 23.74 24.83
CA TRP A 128 32.10 24.41 23.52
C TRP A 128 33.38 25.21 23.26
N ASP A 129 34.14 24.78 22.26
CA ASP A 129 35.33 25.48 21.75
C ASP A 129 34.91 26.67 20.85
N PHE A 130 35.21 27.89 21.30
CA PHE A 130 34.92 29.14 20.60
C PHE A 130 36.10 29.69 19.79
N GLY A 131 36.95 28.82 19.23
CA GLY A 131 37.71 29.12 18.00
C GLY A 131 38.49 30.45 17.94
N GLY A 132 38.92 31.00 19.09
CA GLY A 132 39.76 32.18 19.17
C GLY A 132 39.13 33.54 18.86
N SER A 133 37.80 33.70 18.85
CA SER A 133 37.14 34.99 18.60
C SER A 133 36.38 35.49 19.84
N SER A 134 36.57 36.76 20.20
CA SER A 134 35.87 37.35 21.34
C SER A 134 34.41 37.65 20.98
N LEU A 135 33.48 37.39 21.91
CA LEU A 135 32.03 37.63 21.75
C LEU A 135 31.65 39.07 21.34
N GLN A 136 32.58 40.02 21.50
CA GLN A 136 32.39 41.42 21.15
C GLN A 136 32.57 41.68 19.64
N ASP A 137 33.34 40.84 18.95
CA ASP A 137 33.58 40.96 17.51
C ASP A 137 32.44 40.37 16.66
N ILE A 138 31.60 39.50 17.24
CA ILE A 138 30.43 38.89 16.56
C ILE A 138 29.21 39.84 16.58
N VAL A 139 29.13 40.75 17.55
CA VAL A 139 27.99 41.67 17.71
C VAL A 139 28.09 42.90 16.80
N ALA A 140 29.28 43.21 16.26
CA ALA A 140 29.53 44.43 15.50
C ALA A 140 29.40 44.30 13.96
N GLY A 141 29.00 43.14 13.43
CA GLY A 141 28.78 42.93 12.00
C GLY A 141 27.33 43.23 11.56
N GLU A 142 27.15 44.02 10.50
CA GLU A 142 25.85 44.26 9.85
C GLU A 142 25.26 42.97 9.24
N PRO A 143 23.92 42.83 9.16
CA PRO A 143 23.27 41.57 8.82
C PRO A 143 23.38 41.27 7.31
N PHE A 144 23.82 40.06 6.99
CA PHE A 144 23.70 39.47 5.67
C PHE A 144 22.34 38.78 5.54
N ASP A 145 21.62 39.10 4.46
CA ASP A 145 20.44 38.37 4.00
C ASP A 145 20.88 36.99 3.52
N GLU A 146 20.41 35.92 4.19
CA GLU A 146 20.16 34.62 3.56
C GLU A 146 19.19 33.81 4.42
N GLU A 147 18.29 33.12 3.71
CA GLU A 147 17.03 32.56 4.19
C GLU A 147 17.20 31.27 5.02
N ASP A 148 16.20 31.04 5.88
CA ASP A 148 15.90 29.80 6.63
C ASP A 148 16.83 29.39 7.77
N GLU A 149 16.58 29.96 8.96
CA GLU A 149 16.76 29.22 10.21
C GLU A 149 15.70 29.61 11.27
N HIS A 150 14.91 28.62 11.72
CA HIS A 150 13.87 28.77 12.74
C HIS A 150 14.46 29.12 14.11
N VAL A 151 14.59 30.41 14.41
CA VAL A 151 14.95 30.89 15.75
C VAL A 151 13.70 31.17 16.57
N TYR A 152 13.54 30.47 17.69
CA TYR A 152 12.55 30.75 18.72
C TYR A 152 12.72 32.19 19.22
N LYS A 153 11.79 33.08 18.82
CA LYS A 153 11.77 34.47 19.28
C LYS A 153 11.24 34.52 20.72
N SER A 154 12.06 34.94 21.66
CA SER A 154 11.62 35.17 23.05
C SER A 154 10.62 36.33 23.08
N GLN A 155 9.39 36.03 23.52
CA GLN A 155 8.27 36.96 23.59
C GLN A 155 8.59 38.12 24.55
N THR A 156 8.32 39.37 24.17
CA THR A 156 8.61 40.55 24.97
C THR A 156 7.64 40.67 26.16
N LEU A 157 8.08 41.25 27.28
CA LEU A 157 7.30 41.38 28.52
C LEU A 157 5.92 42.04 28.31
N GLU A 158 5.83 42.99 27.37
CA GLU A 158 4.58 43.68 27.00
C GLU A 158 3.58 42.76 26.29
N GLU A 159 4.04 41.76 25.54
CA GLU A 159 3.17 40.76 24.92
C GLU A 159 2.64 39.77 25.96
N TYR A 160 3.46 39.40 26.94
CA TYR A 160 3.03 38.56 28.06
C TYR A 160 1.96 39.26 28.93
N GLU A 161 2.11 40.55 29.22
CA GLU A 161 1.10 41.32 29.95
C GLU A 161 -0.21 41.44 29.16
N ARG A 162 -0.14 41.60 27.83
CA ARG A 162 -1.32 41.61 26.96
C ARG A 162 -2.03 40.25 26.93
N ASP A 163 -1.26 39.17 26.91
CA ASP A 163 -1.81 37.81 26.86
C ASP A 163 -2.30 37.34 28.23
N LYS A 164 -1.78 37.88 29.35
CA LYS A 164 -2.28 37.61 30.70
C LYS A 164 -3.78 37.89 30.83
N TYR A 165 -4.25 39.02 30.31
CA TYR A 165 -5.68 39.35 30.34
C TYR A 165 -6.52 38.37 29.51
N LYS A 166 -5.97 37.85 28.40
CA LYS A 166 -6.65 36.81 27.60
C LYS A 166 -6.72 35.48 28.35
N PHE A 167 -5.67 35.10 29.07
CA PHE A 167 -5.68 33.89 29.90
C PHE A 167 -6.61 34.02 31.11
N GLU A 168 -6.67 35.20 31.74
CA GLU A 168 -7.63 35.49 32.81
C GLU A 168 -9.08 35.43 32.31
N ASP A 169 -9.36 35.97 31.13
CA ASP A 169 -10.70 35.93 30.53
C ASP A 169 -11.07 34.51 30.07
N LEU A 170 -10.11 33.76 29.51
CA LEU A 170 -10.30 32.35 29.20
C LEU A 170 -10.57 31.53 30.47
N HIS A 171 -9.85 31.77 31.55
CA HIS A 171 -10.08 31.08 32.82
C HIS A 171 -11.46 31.43 33.39
N ARG A 172 -11.91 32.69 33.24
CA ARG A 172 -13.25 33.12 33.63
C ARG A 172 -14.33 32.43 32.80
N SER A 173 -14.11 32.28 31.50
CA SER A 173 -14.98 31.57 30.58
C SER A 173 -15.07 30.08 30.92
N ILE A 174 -13.94 29.44 31.21
CA ILE A 174 -13.90 28.03 31.64
C ILE A 174 -14.67 27.85 32.94
N ARG A 175 -14.50 28.75 33.92
CA ARG A 175 -15.28 28.72 35.17
C ARG A 175 -16.78 28.88 34.92
N ALA A 176 -17.17 29.77 34.01
CA ALA A 176 -18.58 29.91 33.64
C ALA A 176 -19.12 28.65 32.94
N CYS A 177 -18.32 27.99 32.11
CA CYS A 177 -18.67 26.69 31.52
C CYS A 177 -18.81 25.60 32.57
N ASP A 178 -17.94 25.56 33.59
CA ASP A 178 -18.04 24.63 34.71
C ASP A 178 -19.32 24.86 35.52
N ASP A 179 -19.72 26.11 35.76
CA ASP A 179 -20.98 26.42 36.45
C ASP A 179 -22.21 25.96 35.64
N VAL A 180 -22.17 26.12 34.32
CA VAL A 180 -23.22 25.60 33.42
C VAL A 180 -23.22 24.07 33.43
N LEU A 181 -22.05 23.44 33.38
CA LEU A 181 -21.94 21.98 33.43
C LEU A 181 -22.44 21.42 34.76
N ASN A 182 -22.11 22.06 35.88
CA ASN A 182 -22.60 21.70 37.21
C ASN A 182 -24.13 21.86 37.29
N SER A 183 -24.68 22.93 36.71
CA SER A 183 -26.13 23.09 36.58
C SER A 183 -26.77 21.98 35.72
N VAL A 184 -26.14 21.60 34.61
CA VAL A 184 -26.60 20.47 33.78
C VAL A 184 -26.48 19.15 34.53
N GLU A 185 -25.43 18.95 35.32
CA GLU A 185 -25.24 17.76 36.15
C GLU A 185 -26.32 17.66 37.23
N ILE A 186 -26.60 18.75 37.96
CA ILE A 186 -27.68 18.80 38.96
C ILE A 186 -29.03 18.52 38.28
N ASN A 187 -29.29 19.12 37.11
CA ASN A 187 -30.52 18.88 36.37
C ASN A 187 -30.61 17.43 35.88
N LEU A 188 -29.54 16.84 35.36
CA LEU A 188 -29.52 15.44 34.92
C LEU A 188 -29.66 14.47 36.08
N THR A 189 -29.07 14.79 37.24
CA THR A 189 -29.23 13.99 38.46
C THR A 189 -30.67 14.09 38.98
N SER A 190 -31.28 15.28 38.93
CA SER A 190 -32.72 15.45 39.21
C SER A 190 -33.57 14.67 38.21
N PHE A 191 -33.30 14.77 36.92
CA PHE A 191 -34.01 14.00 35.88
C PHE A 191 -33.84 12.50 36.05
N GLN A 192 -32.67 12.04 36.49
CA GLN A 192 -32.42 10.63 36.78
C GLN A 192 -33.21 10.17 38.00
N ASN A 193 -33.27 10.98 39.05
CA ASN A 193 -34.09 10.71 40.23
C ASN A 193 -35.58 10.74 39.90
N ASP A 194 -36.03 11.68 39.07
CA ASP A 194 -37.40 11.75 38.58
C ASP A 194 -37.71 10.57 37.65
N LEU A 195 -36.78 10.14 36.81
CA LEU A 195 -36.90 8.92 36.01
C LEU A 195 -36.92 7.67 36.89
N ALA A 196 -36.16 7.62 37.97
CA ALA A 196 -36.18 6.51 38.91
C ALA A 196 -37.53 6.48 39.67
N MET A 197 -38.05 7.65 40.05
CA MET A 197 -39.37 7.77 40.69
C MET A 197 -40.50 7.39 39.73
N VAL A 198 -40.47 7.91 38.50
CA VAL A 198 -41.42 7.57 37.44
C VAL A 198 -41.25 6.11 37.01
N SER A 199 -40.04 5.55 37.03
CA SER A 199 -39.82 4.13 36.76
C SER A 199 -40.38 3.26 37.87
N ALA A 200 -40.23 3.64 39.13
CA ALA A 200 -40.87 2.95 40.26
C ALA A 200 -42.39 3.10 40.23
N GLU A 201 -42.91 4.26 39.80
CA GLU A 201 -44.35 4.48 39.62
C GLU A 201 -44.90 3.71 38.42
N ILE A 202 -44.15 3.62 37.32
CA ILE A 202 -44.46 2.77 36.17
C ILE A 202 -44.35 1.30 36.55
N GLU A 203 -43.37 0.89 37.36
CA GLU A 203 -43.21 -0.48 37.81
C GLU A 203 -44.33 -0.88 38.78
N THR A 204 -44.78 0.03 39.65
CA THR A 204 -45.96 -0.19 40.50
C THR A 204 -47.25 -0.16 39.69
N LEU A 205 -47.39 0.71 38.67
CA LEU A 205 -48.50 0.70 37.71
C LEU A 205 -48.47 -0.53 36.81
N GLN A 206 -47.31 -1.03 36.42
CA GLN A 206 -47.11 -2.25 35.65
C GLN A 206 -47.33 -3.48 36.52
N ALA A 207 -46.95 -3.48 37.80
CA ALA A 207 -47.28 -4.52 38.77
C ALA A 207 -48.79 -4.56 39.03
N ARG A 208 -49.45 -3.40 39.08
CA ARG A 208 -50.91 -3.30 39.21
C ARG A 208 -51.64 -3.67 37.91
N SER A 209 -51.08 -3.29 36.76
CA SER A 209 -51.58 -3.62 35.42
C SER A 209 -51.33 -5.07 35.05
N THR A 210 -50.26 -5.70 35.54
CA THR A 210 -50.01 -7.15 35.43
C THR A 210 -50.83 -7.91 36.45
N ALA A 211 -51.07 -7.44 37.67
CA ALA A 211 -52.05 -8.06 38.57
C ALA A 211 -53.48 -8.01 38.00
N LEU A 212 -53.81 -6.97 37.22
CA LEU A 212 -55.05 -6.87 36.45
C LEU A 212 -55.02 -7.67 35.14
N SER A 213 -53.88 -7.75 34.44
CA SER A 213 -53.69 -8.54 33.19
C SER A 213 -53.49 -10.03 33.46
N VAL A 214 -53.08 -10.45 34.65
CA VAL A 214 -53.06 -11.86 35.08
C VAL A 214 -54.49 -12.38 35.23
N ARG A 215 -55.51 -11.50 35.22
CA ARG A 215 -56.92 -11.85 35.03
C ARG A 215 -57.37 -11.86 33.56
N GLY A 216 -56.49 -11.58 32.59
CA GLY A 216 -56.78 -11.60 31.15
C GLY A 216 -55.56 -12.02 30.32
N GLY A 217 -55.43 -13.31 30.03
CA GLY A 217 -54.30 -13.83 29.25
C GLY A 217 -54.30 -13.35 27.79
N ASP A 218 -53.15 -12.81 27.32
CA ASP A 218 -52.63 -12.88 25.93
C ASP A 218 -51.32 -12.06 25.68
N GLN A 219 -50.35 -11.99 26.61
CA GLN A 219 -49.15 -11.12 26.47
C GLN A 219 -48.00 -11.61 25.54
N CYS A 220 -48.14 -12.68 24.76
CA CYS A 220 -46.98 -13.33 24.12
C CYS A 220 -46.66 -12.88 22.67
N LEU A 221 -47.44 -11.99 22.06
CA LEU A 221 -47.30 -11.67 20.62
C LEU A 221 -46.36 -10.47 20.31
N PRO A 222 -46.43 -9.31 21.00
CA PRO A 222 -45.66 -8.13 20.60
C PRO A 222 -44.13 -8.28 20.80
N ALA A 223 -43.71 -8.95 21.87
CA ALA A 223 -42.28 -9.17 22.15
C ALA A 223 -41.63 -10.12 21.15
N VAL A 224 -42.36 -11.17 20.75
CA VAL A 224 -41.92 -12.17 19.75
C VAL A 224 -41.82 -11.52 18.37
N VAL A 225 -42.79 -10.68 17.99
CA VAL A 225 -42.76 -9.90 16.74
C VAL A 225 -41.52 -8.99 16.69
N LYS A 226 -41.27 -8.21 17.73
CA LYS A 226 -40.10 -7.30 17.79
C LYS A 226 -38.77 -8.08 17.68
N LYS A 227 -38.67 -9.23 18.36
CA LYS A 227 -37.46 -10.08 18.29
C LYS A 227 -37.25 -10.64 16.88
N ILE A 228 -38.31 -11.05 16.16
CA ILE A 228 -38.18 -11.57 14.80
C ILE A 228 -37.79 -10.48 13.82
N VAL A 229 -38.41 -9.30 13.91
CA VAL A 229 -38.17 -8.20 12.97
C VAL A 229 -36.81 -7.55 13.19
N ASP A 230 -36.43 -7.25 14.43
CA ASP A 230 -35.23 -6.43 14.73
C ASP A 230 -34.12 -7.18 15.47
N GLY A 231 -34.39 -8.37 16.01
CA GLY A 231 -33.42 -9.11 16.83
C GLY A 231 -32.24 -9.65 16.03
N ALA A 232 -31.09 -9.81 16.67
CA ALA A 232 -29.99 -10.62 16.12
C ALA A 232 -30.44 -12.08 15.96
N ILE A 233 -29.92 -12.78 14.96
CA ILE A 233 -30.22 -14.20 14.71
C ILE A 233 -29.38 -15.05 15.67
N ASP A 234 -29.87 -15.12 16.91
CA ASP A 234 -29.32 -15.90 18.02
C ASP A 234 -30.25 -17.07 18.37
N GLU A 235 -29.87 -17.93 19.33
CA GLU A 235 -30.74 -19.02 19.77
C GLU A 235 -32.12 -18.53 20.26
N ALA A 236 -32.18 -17.31 20.82
CA ALA A 236 -33.44 -16.73 21.27
C ALA A 236 -34.35 -16.33 20.10
N TRP A 237 -33.78 -15.90 18.97
CA TRP A 237 -34.49 -15.64 17.71
C TRP A 237 -35.06 -16.93 17.13
N VAL A 238 -34.31 -18.03 17.17
CA VAL A 238 -34.80 -19.35 16.73
C VAL A 238 -35.94 -19.84 17.61
N ARG A 239 -35.86 -19.65 18.93
CA ARG A 239 -36.97 -19.94 19.86
C ARG A 239 -38.22 -19.08 19.57
N ALA A 240 -38.02 -17.79 19.29
CA ALA A 240 -39.10 -16.89 18.88
C ALA A 240 -39.76 -17.31 17.56
N LEU A 241 -38.95 -17.77 16.58
CA LEU A 241 -39.45 -18.31 15.31
C LEU A 241 -40.27 -19.59 15.51
N ALA A 242 -39.81 -20.52 16.34
CA ALA A 242 -40.54 -21.75 16.66
C ALA A 242 -41.90 -21.46 17.32
N GLU A 243 -41.96 -20.42 18.15
CA GLU A 243 -43.20 -19.98 18.77
C GLU A 243 -44.16 -19.32 17.75
N VAL A 244 -43.64 -18.59 16.76
CA VAL A 244 -44.44 -18.09 15.63
C VAL A 244 -44.95 -19.22 14.75
N GLU A 245 -44.14 -20.24 14.47
CA GLU A 245 -44.55 -21.42 13.72
C GLU A 245 -45.67 -22.19 14.45
N LYS A 246 -45.52 -22.39 15.77
CA LYS A 246 -46.54 -23.03 16.61
C LYS A 246 -47.86 -22.26 16.57
N ARG A 247 -47.80 -20.92 16.67
CA ARG A 247 -48.98 -20.04 16.58
C ARG A 247 -49.59 -20.03 15.19
N SER A 248 -48.78 -20.10 14.13
CA SER A 248 -49.26 -20.24 12.75
C SER A 248 -50.09 -21.51 12.58
N LYS A 249 -49.55 -22.67 12.98
CA LYS A 249 -50.28 -23.95 12.90
C LYS A 249 -51.57 -23.94 13.72
N ALA A 250 -51.55 -23.30 14.90
CA ALA A 250 -52.75 -23.15 15.73
C ALA A 250 -53.81 -22.25 15.09
N MET A 251 -53.41 -21.18 14.39
CA MET A 251 -54.33 -20.31 13.65
C MET A 251 -54.88 -20.99 12.39
N ASP A 252 -54.05 -21.73 11.65
CA ASP A 252 -54.48 -22.50 10.47
C ASP A 252 -55.49 -23.58 10.85
N ALA A 253 -55.28 -24.28 11.97
CA ALA A 253 -56.26 -25.24 12.51
C ALA A 253 -57.59 -24.55 12.87
N LYS A 254 -57.54 -23.39 13.56
CA LYS A 254 -58.73 -22.61 13.93
C LYS A 254 -59.48 -22.03 12.73
N SER A 255 -58.78 -21.73 11.64
CA SER A 255 -59.39 -21.26 10.39
C SER A 255 -60.17 -22.36 9.66
N LYS A 256 -59.74 -23.63 9.79
CA LYS A 256 -60.40 -24.81 9.20
C LYS A 256 -61.63 -25.27 9.98
N GLU A 257 -61.70 -24.97 11.29
CA GLU A 257 -62.83 -25.33 12.17
C GLU A 257 -64.05 -24.39 12.03
N GLN A 258 -64.06 -23.49 11.04
CA GLN A 258 -65.23 -22.72 10.62
C GLN A 258 -66.00 -22.00 11.76
N ARG A 259 -65.32 -21.09 12.47
CA ARG A 259 -65.99 -19.95 13.11
C ARG A 259 -65.44 -18.69 12.48
N ASN A 260 -66.28 -17.99 11.71
CA ASN A 260 -65.94 -16.76 10.99
C ASN A 260 -65.77 -15.59 11.99
N ILE A 261 -64.73 -15.67 12.82
CA ILE A 261 -64.41 -14.71 13.87
C ILE A 261 -63.57 -13.61 13.20
N LYS A 262 -64.08 -12.38 13.19
CA LYS A 262 -63.42 -11.23 12.55
C LYS A 262 -61.95 -11.08 12.95
N GLY A 263 -61.63 -11.29 14.23
CA GLY A 263 -60.25 -11.22 14.72
C GLY A 263 -59.28 -12.26 14.13
N VAL A 264 -59.76 -13.44 13.71
CA VAL A 264 -58.92 -14.43 13.00
C VAL A 264 -58.64 -13.97 11.57
N ASN A 265 -59.62 -13.35 10.92
CA ASN A 265 -59.47 -12.77 9.59
C ASN A 265 -58.51 -11.57 9.59
N ASP A 266 -58.47 -10.79 10.68
CA ASP A 266 -57.58 -9.63 10.82
C ASP A 266 -56.14 -10.03 11.21
N LEU A 267 -55.95 -11.09 12.00
CA LEU A 267 -54.62 -11.56 12.43
C LEU A 267 -53.88 -12.38 11.37
N LYS A 268 -54.61 -13.05 10.48
CA LYS A 268 -54.04 -13.87 9.40
C LYS A 268 -53.04 -13.10 8.52
N PRO A 269 -53.37 -11.93 7.92
CA PRO A 269 -52.42 -11.19 7.09
C PRO A 269 -51.22 -10.66 7.89
N LEU A 270 -51.40 -10.33 9.17
CA LEU A 270 -50.29 -9.88 10.02
C LEU A 270 -49.29 -10.99 10.31
N LEU A 271 -49.79 -12.21 10.54
CA LEU A 271 -48.93 -13.38 10.70
C LEU A 271 -48.23 -13.75 9.38
N GLU A 272 -48.93 -13.71 8.25
CA GLU A 272 -48.34 -13.94 6.93
C GLU A 272 -47.21 -12.93 6.64
N ASN A 273 -47.41 -11.64 6.97
CA ASN A 273 -46.37 -10.61 6.87
C ASN A 273 -45.18 -10.89 7.80
N LEU A 274 -45.42 -11.36 9.02
CA LEU A 274 -44.36 -11.72 9.97
C LEU A 274 -43.55 -12.93 9.49
N VAL A 275 -44.22 -13.95 8.92
CA VAL A 275 -43.57 -15.11 8.31
C VAL A 275 -42.77 -14.68 7.09
N SER A 276 -43.32 -13.83 6.23
CA SER A 276 -42.60 -13.25 5.09
C SER A 276 -41.34 -12.51 5.53
N LYS A 277 -41.44 -11.69 6.59
CA LYS A 277 -40.28 -10.99 7.16
C LYS A 277 -39.26 -11.93 7.77
N ALA A 278 -39.71 -12.98 8.47
CA ALA A 278 -38.81 -14.00 9.01
C ALA A 278 -38.05 -14.74 7.89
N LEU A 279 -38.73 -15.10 6.80
CA LEU A 279 -38.12 -15.72 5.62
C LEU A 279 -37.12 -14.78 4.94
N GLU A 280 -37.45 -13.49 4.81
CA GLU A 280 -36.53 -12.45 4.31
C GLU A 280 -35.24 -12.44 5.14
N ARG A 281 -35.36 -12.39 6.48
CA ARG A 281 -34.18 -12.36 7.36
C ARG A 281 -33.35 -13.65 7.34
N ILE A 282 -33.99 -14.82 7.27
CA ILE A 282 -33.29 -16.11 7.12
C ILE A 282 -32.53 -16.13 5.81
N ARG A 283 -33.18 -15.75 4.71
CA ARG A 283 -32.55 -15.70 3.39
C ARG A 283 -31.35 -14.77 3.41
N ASP A 284 -31.52 -13.55 3.92
CA ASP A 284 -30.45 -12.56 3.91
C ASP A 284 -29.26 -13.01 4.78
N PHE A 285 -29.52 -13.67 5.91
CA PHE A 285 -28.47 -14.27 6.75
C PHE A 285 -27.71 -15.40 6.04
N LEU A 286 -28.43 -16.36 5.44
CA LEU A 286 -27.80 -17.46 4.72
C LEU A 286 -27.02 -16.98 3.49
N VAL A 287 -27.55 -15.99 2.77
CA VAL A 287 -26.87 -15.38 1.62
C VAL A 287 -25.61 -14.64 2.07
N ALA A 288 -25.66 -13.88 3.17
CA ALA A 288 -24.49 -13.19 3.70
C ALA A 288 -23.39 -14.18 4.11
N GLN A 289 -23.75 -15.24 4.84
CA GLN A 289 -22.81 -16.28 5.27
C GLN A 289 -22.18 -16.99 4.06
N LEU A 290 -23.00 -17.40 3.08
CA LEU A 290 -22.52 -18.06 1.88
C LEU A 290 -21.62 -17.14 1.04
N ALA A 291 -21.96 -15.85 0.93
CA ALA A 291 -21.15 -14.87 0.21
C ALA A 291 -19.77 -14.68 0.85
N GLU A 292 -19.69 -14.67 2.18
CA GLU A 292 -18.42 -14.61 2.92
C GLU A 292 -17.56 -15.85 2.66
N GLU A 293 -18.14 -17.04 2.78
CA GLU A 293 -17.43 -18.31 2.54
C GLU A 293 -16.93 -18.43 1.09
N LEU A 294 -17.77 -18.07 0.11
CA LEU A 294 -17.39 -18.04 -1.30
C LEU A 294 -16.31 -16.99 -1.58
N GLY A 295 -16.41 -15.81 -0.98
CA GLY A 295 -15.40 -14.76 -1.07
C GLY A 295 -14.03 -15.24 -0.55
N GLN A 296 -14.03 -15.90 0.61
CA GLN A 296 -12.81 -16.46 1.20
C GLN A 296 -12.21 -17.58 0.33
N ALA A 297 -13.04 -18.49 -0.17
CA ALA A 297 -12.62 -19.56 -1.07
C ALA A 297 -12.02 -19.02 -2.37
N TYR A 298 -12.64 -18.00 -2.95
CA TYR A 298 -12.13 -17.29 -4.13
C TYR A 298 -10.75 -16.69 -3.85
N MET A 299 -10.60 -15.90 -2.78
CA MET A 299 -9.32 -15.27 -2.42
C MET A 299 -8.21 -16.30 -2.25
N ASN A 300 -8.45 -17.39 -1.53
CA ASN A 300 -7.47 -18.45 -1.33
C ASN A 300 -7.08 -19.14 -2.64
N THR A 301 -8.05 -19.38 -3.52
CA THR A 301 -7.84 -20.02 -4.82
C THR A 301 -7.02 -19.11 -5.75
N MET A 302 -7.38 -17.84 -5.85
CA MET A 302 -6.66 -16.86 -6.68
C MET A 302 -5.23 -16.61 -6.17
N ARG A 303 -5.06 -16.52 -4.84
CA ARG A 303 -3.74 -16.42 -4.21
C ARG A 303 -2.83 -17.58 -4.61
N TRP A 304 -3.34 -18.80 -4.49
CA TRP A 304 -2.60 -20.00 -4.90
C TRP A 304 -2.33 -20.03 -6.41
N TYR A 305 -3.34 -19.70 -7.22
CA TYR A 305 -3.26 -19.70 -8.67
C TYR A 305 -2.15 -18.76 -9.18
N PHE A 306 -2.18 -17.49 -8.77
CA PHE A 306 -1.18 -16.51 -9.21
C PHE A 306 0.21 -16.89 -8.70
N LEU A 307 0.36 -17.24 -7.42
CA LEU A 307 1.66 -17.62 -6.87
C LEU A 307 2.25 -18.82 -7.62
N ASN A 308 1.48 -19.88 -7.82
CA ASN A 308 1.95 -21.07 -8.53
C ASN A 308 2.31 -20.76 -10.00
N GLN A 309 1.49 -19.96 -10.68
CA GLN A 309 1.73 -19.62 -12.08
C GLN A 309 2.96 -18.72 -12.26
N PHE A 310 3.12 -17.69 -11.43
CA PHE A 310 4.29 -16.81 -11.47
C PHE A 310 5.56 -17.51 -10.97
N THR A 311 5.46 -18.47 -10.06
CA THR A 311 6.62 -19.31 -9.67
C THR A 311 7.12 -20.14 -10.85
N ARG A 312 6.21 -20.73 -11.64
CA ARG A 312 6.60 -21.45 -12.87
C ARG A 312 7.16 -20.50 -13.92
N TYR A 313 6.57 -19.32 -14.05
CA TYR A 313 7.04 -18.33 -15.00
C TYR A 313 8.43 -17.80 -14.65
N SER A 314 8.72 -17.54 -13.37
CA SER A 314 10.07 -17.20 -12.88
C SER A 314 11.09 -18.23 -13.34
N LYS A 315 10.81 -19.52 -13.11
CA LYS A 315 11.71 -20.62 -13.50
C LYS A 315 11.91 -20.72 -15.02
N ALA A 316 10.90 -20.35 -15.81
CA ALA A 316 11.05 -20.29 -17.27
C ALA A 316 11.94 -19.10 -17.68
N LEU A 317 11.77 -17.93 -17.06
CA LEU A 317 12.60 -16.75 -17.33
C LEU A 317 14.05 -16.92 -16.86
N GLU A 318 14.29 -17.69 -15.79
CA GLU A 318 15.64 -18.05 -15.33
C GLU A 318 16.44 -18.86 -16.36
N LYS A 319 15.78 -19.51 -17.32
CA LYS A 319 16.44 -20.24 -18.42
C LYS A 319 16.94 -19.32 -19.54
N ILE A 320 16.49 -18.07 -19.57
CA ILE A 320 16.94 -17.09 -20.58
C ILE A 320 18.43 -16.81 -20.35
N LYS A 321 19.21 -16.87 -21.43
CA LYS A 321 20.65 -16.60 -21.38
C LYS A 321 20.89 -15.10 -21.25
N LEU A 322 21.60 -14.70 -20.20
CA LEU A 322 21.94 -13.30 -19.96
C LEU A 322 23.41 -13.00 -20.28
N HIS A 323 23.67 -11.80 -20.80
CA HIS A 323 25.01 -11.21 -20.80
C HIS A 323 25.46 -10.97 -19.36
N VAL A 324 26.70 -11.39 -19.04
CA VAL A 324 27.30 -11.20 -17.72
C VAL A 324 28.23 -10.00 -17.81
N LEU A 325 27.81 -8.89 -17.20
CA LEU A 325 28.59 -7.66 -17.06
C LEU A 325 29.20 -7.64 -15.66
N ASP A 326 30.50 -7.92 -15.60
CA ASP A 326 31.21 -8.10 -14.34
C ASP A 326 31.95 -6.82 -13.90
N ARG A 327 32.64 -6.92 -12.76
CA ARG A 327 33.40 -5.80 -12.18
C ARG A 327 34.53 -5.26 -13.09
N HIS A 328 34.90 -5.98 -14.14
CA HIS A 328 35.95 -5.58 -15.08
C HIS A 328 35.37 -4.85 -16.30
N ASP A 329 34.05 -4.85 -16.48
CA ASP A 329 33.33 -4.07 -17.50
C ASP A 329 33.03 -2.63 -17.03
N VAL A 330 34.04 -2.02 -16.41
CA VAL A 330 34.03 -0.63 -15.95
C VAL A 330 34.84 0.24 -16.89
N LEU A 331 34.59 1.56 -16.88
CA LEU A 331 35.21 2.49 -17.83
C LEU A 331 36.73 2.42 -17.74
N GLY A 332 37.27 2.49 -16.50
CA GLY A 332 38.71 2.46 -16.20
C GLY A 332 39.43 1.13 -16.42
N SER A 333 38.81 0.14 -17.06
CA SER A 333 39.45 -1.15 -17.37
C SER A 333 40.30 -1.06 -18.63
N ASP A 334 41.57 -1.48 -18.55
CA ASP A 334 42.50 -1.46 -19.69
C ASP A 334 42.14 -2.55 -20.73
N ASP A 335 42.03 -2.17 -22.01
CA ASP A 335 41.76 -3.10 -23.13
C ASP A 335 42.90 -4.13 -23.31
N GLY A 336 44.10 -3.81 -22.81
CA GLY A 336 45.24 -4.73 -22.79
C GLY A 336 44.98 -6.00 -21.96
N SER A 337 44.16 -5.91 -20.92
CA SER A 337 43.84 -7.04 -20.05
C SER A 337 42.93 -8.07 -20.71
N ARG A 338 42.00 -7.64 -21.59
CA ARG A 338 41.14 -8.57 -22.36
C ARG A 338 41.94 -9.49 -23.28
N LYS A 339 43.10 -9.06 -23.81
CA LYS A 339 44.02 -9.93 -24.56
C LYS A 339 44.73 -10.96 -23.67
N ALA A 340 44.95 -10.67 -22.39
CA ALA A 340 45.56 -11.59 -21.44
C ALA A 340 44.54 -12.60 -20.86
N THR A 341 43.29 -12.18 -20.62
CA THR A 341 42.23 -13.04 -20.08
C THR A 341 41.71 -14.07 -21.10
N LEU A 342 41.91 -13.85 -22.40
CA LEU A 342 41.66 -14.88 -23.43
C LEU A 342 42.58 -16.12 -23.30
N LEU A 343 43.64 -16.03 -22.47
CA LEU A 343 44.58 -17.12 -22.21
C LEU A 343 44.38 -17.78 -20.84
N SER A 344 43.48 -17.29 -19.98
CA SER A 344 43.24 -17.89 -18.65
C SER A 344 41.76 -17.93 -18.25
N ALA A 345 41.29 -19.16 -17.99
CA ALA A 345 40.10 -19.55 -17.22
C ALA A 345 38.76 -19.79 -17.96
N SER A 346 38.53 -21.06 -18.32
CA SER A 346 37.47 -21.98 -17.82
C SER A 346 36.01 -21.53 -17.61
N LYS A 347 35.59 -20.33 -17.98
CA LYS A 347 34.16 -19.98 -18.13
C LYS A 347 33.88 -19.71 -19.60
N PRO A 348 32.79 -20.24 -20.19
CA PRO A 348 32.44 -19.89 -21.56
C PRO A 348 32.19 -18.38 -21.58
N ALA A 349 33.11 -17.63 -22.19
CA ALA A 349 32.88 -16.24 -22.51
C ALA A 349 31.63 -16.21 -23.38
N GLY A 350 30.56 -15.57 -22.89
CA GLY A 350 29.36 -15.35 -23.68
C GLY A 350 29.69 -14.58 -24.96
N PRO A 351 28.72 -14.42 -25.87
CA PRO A 351 28.91 -13.62 -27.07
C PRO A 351 29.49 -12.23 -26.72
N PRO A 352 30.38 -11.68 -27.56
CA PRO A 352 30.95 -10.35 -27.32
C PRO A 352 29.81 -9.34 -27.16
N HIS A 353 29.84 -8.59 -26.08
CA HIS A 353 28.82 -7.61 -25.73
C HIS A 353 29.46 -6.26 -25.47
N ASP A 354 28.75 -5.19 -25.82
CA ASP A 354 29.22 -3.82 -25.67
C ASP A 354 28.58 -3.20 -24.42
N ALA A 355 29.32 -3.22 -23.32
CA ALA A 355 28.86 -2.75 -22.00
C ALA A 355 28.44 -1.28 -21.97
N PHE A 356 29.04 -0.46 -22.85
CA PHE A 356 28.94 1.00 -22.79
C PHE A 356 28.00 1.58 -23.85
N ASN A 357 27.42 0.74 -24.69
CA ASN A 357 26.58 1.16 -25.80
C ASN A 357 25.14 0.70 -25.57
N LEU A 358 24.21 1.65 -25.68
CA LEU A 358 22.79 1.38 -25.54
C LEU A 358 22.24 0.57 -26.72
N GLY A 359 22.69 0.88 -27.94
CA GLY A 359 22.29 0.18 -29.16
C GLY A 359 20.78 -0.08 -29.26
N ARG A 360 20.40 -1.33 -29.53
CA ARG A 360 18.98 -1.76 -29.64
C ARG A 360 18.32 -2.07 -28.30
N ARG A 361 19.02 -1.92 -27.16
CA ARG A 361 18.44 -2.22 -25.84
C ARG A 361 17.28 -1.28 -25.50
N ILE A 362 17.36 -0.03 -25.97
CA ILE A 362 16.29 0.97 -25.85
C ILE A 362 14.98 0.56 -26.55
N ASP A 363 15.04 -0.35 -27.53
CA ASP A 363 13.85 -0.82 -28.23
C ASP A 363 12.86 -1.48 -27.27
N LEU A 364 13.32 -2.04 -26.14
CA LEU A 364 12.42 -2.61 -25.12
C LEU A 364 11.50 -1.58 -24.45
N LEU A 365 11.92 -0.31 -24.40
CA LEU A 365 11.11 0.83 -23.95
C LEU A 365 10.21 1.34 -25.07
N LYS A 366 10.74 1.44 -26.30
CA LYS A 366 10.04 2.02 -27.45
C LYS A 366 9.04 1.06 -28.12
N THR A 367 9.21 -0.24 -27.95
CA THR A 367 8.41 -1.25 -28.64
C THR A 367 6.95 -1.24 -28.14
N SER A 368 6.04 -0.97 -29.07
CA SER A 368 4.58 -0.95 -28.87
C SER A 368 3.96 -2.32 -28.51
N ASN A 369 4.74 -3.41 -28.57
CA ASN A 369 4.26 -4.73 -28.18
C ASN A 369 4.07 -4.83 -26.66
N GLN A 370 2.83 -4.67 -26.21
CA GLN A 370 2.42 -4.67 -24.81
C GLN A 370 2.29 -6.08 -24.20
N ASN A 371 2.61 -7.15 -24.95
CA ASN A 371 2.47 -8.50 -24.44
C ASN A 371 3.78 -9.01 -23.82
N ALA A 372 3.65 -9.63 -22.64
CA ALA A 372 4.73 -10.38 -22.02
C ALA A 372 5.01 -11.70 -22.75
N LEU A 373 6.27 -12.13 -22.75
CA LEU A 373 6.73 -13.39 -23.33
C LEU A 373 6.09 -14.59 -22.62
N PRO A 374 5.35 -15.48 -23.32
CA PRO A 374 4.82 -16.71 -22.75
C PRO A 374 5.93 -17.64 -22.23
N SER A 375 5.63 -18.43 -21.18
CA SER A 375 6.62 -19.32 -20.55
C SER A 375 7.26 -20.31 -21.53
N PHE A 376 6.49 -20.93 -22.44
CA PHE A 376 7.05 -21.88 -23.40
C PHE A 376 8.05 -21.26 -24.37
N LEU A 377 7.80 -20.01 -24.82
CA LEU A 377 8.74 -19.28 -25.66
C LEU A 377 9.98 -18.84 -24.89
N ALA A 378 9.85 -18.54 -23.59
CA ALA A 378 11.00 -18.24 -22.74
C ALA A 378 11.94 -19.45 -22.59
N GLU A 379 11.41 -20.68 -22.54
CA GLU A 379 12.24 -21.89 -22.43
C GLU A 379 12.92 -22.27 -23.75
N GLU A 380 12.29 -21.97 -24.89
CA GLU A 380 12.83 -22.28 -26.22
C GLU A 380 13.76 -21.18 -26.76
N ASP A 381 13.83 -20.04 -26.09
CA ASP A 381 14.65 -18.92 -26.51
C ASP A 381 16.15 -19.25 -26.42
N LYS A 382 16.83 -19.03 -27.54
CA LYS A 382 18.27 -19.31 -27.71
C LYS A 382 19.10 -18.04 -27.74
N GLN A 383 18.46 -16.88 -27.86
CA GLN A 383 19.15 -15.60 -27.92
C GLN A 383 19.75 -15.26 -26.56
N THR A 384 20.81 -14.45 -26.58
CA THR A 384 21.39 -13.89 -25.36
C THR A 384 20.82 -12.49 -25.18
N HIS A 385 20.27 -12.23 -24.01
CA HIS A 385 19.59 -11.00 -23.67
C HIS A 385 20.32 -10.27 -22.54
N TYR A 386 19.91 -9.03 -22.28
CA TYR A 386 20.35 -8.26 -21.11
C TYR A 386 19.30 -8.37 -19.99
N MET A 387 19.68 -7.97 -18.79
CA MET A 387 18.87 -8.13 -17.57
C MET A 387 17.49 -7.46 -17.63
N GLU A 388 17.34 -6.37 -18.39
CA GLU A 388 16.07 -5.68 -18.56
C GLU A 388 15.01 -6.53 -19.28
N PHE A 389 15.42 -7.56 -20.04
CA PHE A 389 14.51 -8.42 -20.77
C PHE A 389 13.65 -9.33 -19.88
N PRO A 390 14.21 -10.17 -18.99
CA PRO A 390 13.40 -10.93 -18.02
C PRO A 390 12.69 -10.00 -17.03
N PHE A 391 13.33 -8.88 -16.62
CA PHE A 391 12.69 -7.89 -15.75
C PHE A 391 11.41 -7.33 -16.36
N ARG A 392 11.46 -6.88 -17.62
CA ARG A 392 10.31 -6.37 -18.37
C ARG A 392 9.20 -7.40 -18.43
N ASN A 393 9.53 -8.61 -18.87
CA ASN A 393 8.54 -9.65 -19.16
C ASN A 393 7.82 -10.12 -17.88
N PHE A 394 8.56 -10.33 -16.79
CA PHE A 394 7.94 -10.69 -15.50
C PHE A 394 7.01 -9.60 -15.00
N ASN A 395 7.50 -8.36 -14.91
CA ASN A 395 6.74 -7.25 -14.33
C ASN A 395 5.54 -6.86 -15.19
N LEU A 396 5.68 -6.84 -16.52
CA LEU A 396 4.57 -6.57 -17.44
C LEU A 396 3.44 -7.60 -17.26
N ALA A 397 3.77 -8.90 -17.20
CA ALA A 397 2.79 -9.94 -16.94
C ALA A 397 2.12 -9.76 -15.57
N LEU A 398 2.90 -9.45 -14.53
CA LEU A 398 2.40 -9.24 -13.18
C LEU A 398 1.41 -8.07 -13.11
N ILE A 399 1.78 -6.92 -13.68
CA ILE A 399 0.96 -5.71 -13.67
C ILE A 399 -0.32 -5.89 -14.47
N ASP A 400 -0.28 -6.55 -15.62
CA ASP A 400 -1.49 -6.80 -16.40
C ASP A 400 -2.46 -7.73 -15.68
N ASN A 401 -1.97 -8.80 -15.06
CA ASN A 401 -2.82 -9.72 -14.29
C ASN A 401 -3.35 -9.07 -13.02
N ALA A 402 -2.51 -8.34 -12.29
CA ALA A 402 -2.91 -7.54 -11.14
C ALA A 402 -3.98 -6.50 -11.52
N SER A 403 -3.82 -5.84 -12.67
CA SER A 403 -4.78 -4.84 -13.15
C SER A 403 -6.14 -5.47 -13.46
N ALA A 404 -6.14 -6.61 -14.15
CA ALA A 404 -7.35 -7.34 -14.49
C ALA A 404 -8.07 -7.84 -13.23
N GLU A 405 -7.34 -8.42 -12.28
CA GLU A 405 -7.91 -8.91 -11.04
C GLU A 405 -8.47 -7.78 -10.18
N TYR A 406 -7.75 -6.65 -10.04
CA TYR A 406 -8.26 -5.51 -9.27
C TYR A 406 -9.56 -4.96 -9.88
N SER A 407 -9.63 -4.90 -11.22
CA SER A 407 -10.83 -4.48 -11.94
C SER A 407 -11.99 -5.46 -11.73
N PHE A 408 -11.71 -6.77 -11.75
CA PHE A 408 -12.70 -7.80 -11.44
C PHE A 408 -13.19 -7.67 -10.01
N LEU A 409 -12.29 -7.60 -9.02
CA LEU A 409 -12.66 -7.49 -7.61
C LEU A 409 -13.52 -6.25 -7.37
N THR A 410 -13.16 -5.13 -8.00
CA THR A 410 -13.92 -3.88 -7.92
C THR A 410 -15.30 -4.03 -8.56
N SER A 411 -15.39 -4.63 -9.75
CA SER A 411 -16.66 -4.79 -10.47
C SER A 411 -17.59 -5.83 -9.84
N PHE A 412 -17.04 -6.88 -9.24
CA PHE A 412 -17.80 -8.01 -8.72
C PHE A 412 -18.26 -7.80 -7.28
N PHE A 413 -17.38 -7.25 -6.41
CA PHE A 413 -17.69 -7.09 -4.99
C PHE A 413 -18.27 -5.71 -4.64
N SER A 414 -18.24 -4.71 -5.51
CA SER A 414 -18.91 -3.43 -5.30
C SER A 414 -20.39 -3.50 -5.70
N PRO A 415 -21.34 -2.90 -4.94
CA PRO A 415 -21.17 -2.08 -3.74
C PRO A 415 -21.21 -2.89 -2.42
N SER A 416 -21.32 -4.22 -2.50
CA SER A 416 -21.45 -5.10 -1.32
C SER A 416 -20.28 -4.96 -0.34
N LEU A 417 -19.08 -4.73 -0.86
CA LEU A 417 -17.87 -4.41 -0.11
C LEU A 417 -17.40 -2.98 -0.41
N THR A 418 -16.81 -2.34 0.58
CA THR A 418 -16.15 -1.05 0.40
C THR A 418 -14.86 -1.20 -0.41
N TYR A 419 -14.46 -0.16 -1.13
CA TYR A 419 -13.18 -0.15 -1.85
C TYR A 419 -11.98 -0.49 -0.96
N ALA A 420 -11.99 -0.06 0.31
CA ALA A 420 -10.94 -0.40 1.26
C ALA A 420 -10.87 -1.91 1.58
N ALA A 421 -12.02 -2.58 1.72
CA ALA A 421 -12.08 -4.03 1.89
C ALA A 421 -11.60 -4.76 0.64
N ILE A 422 -12.00 -4.27 -0.55
CA ILE A 422 -11.55 -4.80 -1.84
C ILE A 422 -10.03 -4.69 -1.98
N SER A 423 -9.43 -3.55 -1.62
CA SER A 423 -7.97 -3.39 -1.63
C SER A 423 -7.27 -4.36 -0.66
N ARG A 424 -7.85 -4.64 0.51
CA ARG A 424 -7.30 -5.65 1.44
C ARG A 424 -7.34 -7.06 0.84
N HIS A 425 -8.45 -7.43 0.19
CA HIS A 425 -8.58 -8.71 -0.51
C HIS A 425 -7.57 -8.84 -1.65
N PHE A 426 -7.42 -7.79 -2.45
CA PHE A 426 -6.43 -7.74 -3.51
C PHE A 426 -5.00 -7.94 -2.97
N ASN A 427 -4.63 -7.20 -1.92
CA ASN A 427 -3.31 -7.33 -1.31
C ASN A 427 -3.11 -8.74 -0.75
N TYR A 428 -4.09 -9.32 -0.07
CA TYR A 428 -4.00 -10.71 0.41
C TYR A 428 -3.74 -11.71 -0.73
N ILE A 429 -4.38 -11.53 -1.89
CA ILE A 429 -4.18 -12.37 -3.08
C ILE A 429 -2.77 -12.21 -3.67
N PHE A 430 -2.30 -10.97 -3.86
CA PHE A 430 -1.06 -10.70 -4.60
C PHE A 430 0.21 -10.62 -3.76
N GLU A 431 0.12 -10.41 -2.44
CA GLU A 431 1.28 -10.29 -1.54
C GLU A 431 2.40 -11.31 -1.83
N PRO A 432 2.14 -12.64 -1.90
CA PRO A 432 3.21 -13.59 -2.17
C PRO A 432 3.78 -13.50 -3.59
N THR A 433 2.96 -13.09 -4.56
CA THR A 433 3.37 -12.91 -5.96
C THR A 433 4.22 -11.64 -6.12
N PHE A 434 3.88 -10.58 -5.40
CA PHE A 434 4.69 -9.36 -5.31
C PHE A 434 6.04 -9.62 -4.64
N ALA A 435 6.06 -10.38 -3.54
CA ALA A 435 7.30 -10.80 -2.91
C ALA A 435 8.21 -11.60 -3.87
N LEU A 436 7.63 -12.49 -4.68
CA LEU A 436 8.35 -13.20 -5.73
C LEU A 436 8.95 -12.23 -6.78
N GLY A 437 8.18 -11.25 -7.24
CA GLY A 437 8.67 -10.23 -8.18
C GLY A 437 9.83 -9.39 -7.65
N GLN A 438 9.77 -9.02 -6.37
CA GLN A 438 10.87 -8.34 -5.69
C GLN A 438 12.11 -9.23 -5.57
N SER A 439 11.94 -10.51 -5.27
CA SER A 439 13.04 -11.48 -5.20
C SER A 439 13.75 -11.64 -6.54
N ILE A 440 13.00 -11.74 -7.65
CA ILE A 440 13.56 -11.84 -9.00
C ILE A 440 14.32 -10.57 -9.34
N THR A 441 13.71 -9.40 -9.10
CA THR A 441 14.36 -8.11 -9.34
C THR A 441 15.66 -8.02 -8.58
N LYS A 442 15.67 -8.38 -7.28
CA LYS A 442 16.86 -8.41 -6.45
C LYS A 442 17.94 -9.35 -7.02
N SER A 443 17.55 -10.55 -7.46
CA SER A 443 18.48 -11.52 -8.07
C SER A 443 19.10 -11.02 -9.37
N LEU A 444 18.35 -10.29 -10.19
CA LEU A 444 18.86 -9.74 -11.46
C LEU A 444 19.86 -8.59 -11.24
N VAL A 445 19.66 -7.77 -10.20
CA VAL A 445 20.42 -6.53 -9.98
C VAL A 445 21.61 -6.68 -9.02
N HIS A 446 21.66 -7.75 -8.22
CA HIS A 446 22.62 -7.89 -7.11
C HIS A 446 24.07 -7.92 -7.57
N ASP A 447 24.40 -8.72 -8.59
CA ASP A 447 25.78 -8.88 -9.08
C ASP A 447 26.05 -8.17 -10.42
N SER A 448 25.05 -7.46 -10.95
CA SER A 448 25.16 -6.77 -12.23
C SER A 448 25.88 -5.43 -12.09
N HIS A 449 26.89 -5.22 -12.95
CA HIS A 449 27.58 -3.94 -13.13
C HIS A 449 27.06 -3.20 -14.37
N ASP A 450 25.92 -3.62 -14.91
CA ASP A 450 25.28 -3.02 -16.09
C ASP A 450 24.48 -1.76 -15.71
N CYS A 451 25.15 -0.61 -15.74
CA CYS A 451 24.50 0.67 -15.40
C CYS A 451 23.35 1.02 -16.35
N LEU A 452 23.52 0.78 -17.66
CA LEU A 452 22.47 1.02 -18.67
C LEU A 452 21.28 0.08 -18.47
N GLY A 453 21.53 -1.19 -18.14
CA GLY A 453 20.50 -2.18 -17.83
C GLY A 453 19.69 -1.84 -16.58
N LEU A 454 20.37 -1.35 -15.54
CA LEU A 454 19.72 -0.85 -14.32
C LEU A 454 18.83 0.35 -14.63
N LEU A 455 19.35 1.33 -15.38
CA LEU A 455 18.57 2.51 -15.77
C LEU A 455 17.38 2.15 -16.67
N LEU A 456 17.54 1.18 -17.59
CA LEU A 456 16.43 0.63 -18.38
C LEU A 456 15.35 -0.01 -17.48
N CYS A 457 15.75 -0.78 -16.47
CA CYS A 457 14.80 -1.34 -15.50
C CYS A 457 14.04 -0.26 -14.73
N VAL A 458 14.73 0.83 -14.34
CA VAL A 458 14.09 2.00 -13.73
C VAL A 458 13.04 2.62 -14.65
N ARG A 459 13.40 2.87 -15.92
CA ARG A 459 12.45 3.45 -16.90
C ARG A 459 11.27 2.53 -17.18
N LEU A 460 11.49 1.22 -17.25
CA LEU A 460 10.42 0.23 -17.35
C LEU A 460 9.48 0.30 -16.14
N ASN A 461 10.03 0.39 -14.91
CA ASN A 461 9.23 0.51 -13.70
C ASN A 461 8.42 1.82 -13.64
N GLN A 462 8.98 2.93 -14.14
CA GLN A 462 8.25 4.19 -14.29
C GLN A 462 7.13 4.08 -15.33
N HIS A 463 7.39 3.45 -16.47
CA HIS A 463 6.36 3.19 -17.49
C HIS A 463 5.21 2.32 -16.96
N PHE A 464 5.54 1.34 -16.12
CA PHE A 464 4.56 0.54 -15.39
C PHE A 464 3.73 1.37 -14.41
N ALA A 465 4.36 2.26 -13.64
CA ALA A 465 3.68 3.20 -12.76
C ALA A 465 2.67 4.07 -13.52
N PHE A 466 3.10 4.65 -14.65
CA PHE A 466 2.25 5.46 -15.51
C PHE A 466 1.07 4.66 -16.07
N SER A 467 1.31 3.42 -16.47
CA SER A 467 0.27 2.51 -16.96
C SER A 467 -0.79 2.22 -15.88
N LEU A 468 -0.38 2.01 -14.63
CA LEU A 468 -1.27 1.78 -13.49
C LEU A 468 -2.09 3.03 -13.14
N GLN A 469 -1.46 4.21 -13.16
CA GLN A 469 -2.15 5.50 -12.96
C GLN A 469 -3.23 5.73 -14.02
N ARG A 470 -2.92 5.48 -15.30
CA ARG A 470 -3.91 5.58 -16.39
C ARG A 470 -5.08 4.61 -16.21
N ARG A 471 -4.81 3.41 -15.68
CA ARG A 471 -5.83 2.39 -15.37
C ARG A 471 -6.57 2.67 -14.05
N LYS A 472 -6.13 3.64 -13.25
CA LYS A 472 -6.67 4.00 -11.91
C LYS A 472 -6.61 2.84 -10.91
N ILE A 473 -5.46 2.15 -10.83
CA ILE A 473 -5.26 0.98 -9.98
C ILE A 473 -4.21 1.30 -8.90
N PRO A 474 -4.61 1.94 -7.79
CA PRO A 474 -3.66 2.38 -6.76
C PRO A 474 -3.12 1.22 -5.90
N ALA A 475 -3.75 0.05 -5.94
CA ALA A 475 -3.38 -1.08 -5.10
C ALA A 475 -2.00 -1.69 -5.45
N VAL A 476 -1.46 -1.40 -6.64
CA VAL A 476 -0.16 -1.90 -7.10
C VAL A 476 0.96 -0.89 -6.87
N ASP A 477 0.65 0.37 -6.55
CA ASP A 477 1.63 1.43 -6.32
C ASP A 477 2.69 1.06 -5.26
N PRO A 478 2.36 0.39 -4.13
CA PRO A 478 3.37 -0.05 -3.17
C PRO A 478 4.42 -1.00 -3.77
N TYR A 479 4.02 -1.89 -4.69
CA TYR A 479 4.94 -2.80 -5.37
C TYR A 479 5.91 -2.05 -6.30
N ILE A 480 5.39 -1.08 -7.06
CA ILE A 480 6.20 -0.22 -7.94
C ILE A 480 7.21 0.57 -7.13
N ASN A 481 6.78 1.18 -6.02
CA ASN A 481 7.66 1.95 -5.14
C ASN A 481 8.74 1.08 -4.50
N ALA A 482 8.37 -0.11 -4.00
CA ALA A 482 9.34 -1.06 -3.47
C ALA A 482 10.35 -1.51 -4.53
N THR A 483 9.92 -1.70 -5.78
CA THR A 483 10.81 -2.02 -6.91
C THR A 483 11.78 -0.87 -7.21
N SER A 484 11.31 0.39 -7.16
CA SER A 484 12.18 1.57 -7.28
C SER A 484 13.22 1.64 -6.15
N MET A 485 12.84 1.29 -4.92
CA MET A 485 13.75 1.22 -3.77
C MET A 485 14.82 0.12 -3.90
N LEU A 486 14.64 -0.86 -4.78
CA LEU A 486 15.68 -1.84 -5.13
C LEU A 486 16.60 -1.34 -6.25
N LEU A 487 16.06 -0.60 -7.21
CA LEU A 487 16.78 -0.22 -8.43
C LEU A 487 17.68 1.01 -8.25
N TRP A 488 17.18 2.08 -7.63
CA TRP A 488 17.94 3.34 -7.53
C TRP A 488 19.24 3.23 -6.72
N PRO A 489 19.27 2.62 -5.52
CA PRO A 489 20.51 2.46 -4.77
C PRO A 489 21.54 1.60 -5.53
N ARG A 490 21.06 0.61 -6.29
CA ARG A 490 21.92 -0.25 -7.13
C ARG A 490 22.51 0.52 -8.30
N PHE A 491 21.72 1.36 -8.97
CA PHE A 491 22.21 2.25 -10.03
C PHE A 491 23.29 3.20 -9.52
N GLN A 492 23.05 3.86 -8.38
CA GLN A 492 24.04 4.78 -7.78
C GLN A 492 25.34 4.06 -7.43
N LEU A 493 25.26 2.88 -6.81
CA LEU A 493 26.44 2.09 -6.51
C LEU A 493 27.24 1.73 -7.76
N THR A 494 26.58 1.28 -8.84
CA THR A 494 27.26 0.94 -10.09
C THR A 494 27.90 2.18 -10.73
N MET A 495 27.24 3.34 -10.69
CA MET A 495 27.83 4.61 -11.13
C MET A 495 29.06 5.00 -10.31
N ASP A 496 29.03 4.80 -9.00
CA ASP A 496 30.16 5.06 -8.10
C ASP A 496 31.35 4.12 -8.44
N ILE A 497 31.08 2.85 -8.73
CA ILE A 497 32.10 1.90 -9.23
C ILE A 497 32.74 2.40 -10.54
N HIS A 498 31.96 2.96 -11.47
CA HIS A 498 32.53 3.58 -12.66
C HIS A 498 33.41 4.78 -12.32
N CYS A 499 32.98 5.65 -11.40
CA CYS A 499 33.78 6.78 -10.92
C CYS A 499 35.12 6.31 -10.32
N ASP A 500 35.08 5.33 -9.43
CA ASP A 500 36.27 4.78 -8.77
C ASP A 500 37.21 4.08 -9.76
N SER A 501 36.67 3.44 -10.79
CA SER A 501 37.48 2.85 -11.86
C SER A 501 38.28 3.91 -12.61
N VAL A 502 37.66 5.05 -12.94
CA VAL A 502 38.32 6.16 -13.62
C VAL A 502 39.31 6.85 -12.69
N ARG A 503 38.97 7.04 -11.42
CA ARG A 503 39.86 7.60 -10.39
C ARG A 503 41.12 6.74 -10.19
N THR A 504 40.95 5.42 -10.14
CA THR A 504 42.04 4.45 -9.99
C THR A 504 42.96 4.48 -11.21
N LEU A 505 42.40 4.44 -12.42
CA LEU A 505 43.18 4.53 -13.65
C LEU A 505 43.90 5.89 -13.74
N THR A 506 43.25 6.98 -13.36
CA THR A 506 43.86 8.31 -13.28
C THR A 506 45.04 8.31 -12.33
N SER A 507 44.91 7.70 -11.15
CA SER A 507 45.98 7.61 -10.16
C SER A 507 47.17 6.81 -10.68
N ALA A 508 46.93 5.76 -11.45
CA ALA A 508 47.95 4.91 -12.05
C ALA A 508 48.74 5.55 -13.21
N LEU A 509 48.29 6.69 -13.75
CA LEU A 509 49.00 7.38 -14.84
C LEU A 509 50.42 7.82 -14.40
N PRO A 510 51.44 7.66 -15.28
CA PRO A 510 52.81 8.05 -14.98
C PRO A 510 52.92 9.54 -14.65
N THR A 511 53.58 9.84 -13.52
CA THR A 511 53.92 11.22 -13.13
C THR A 511 55.33 11.63 -13.57
N ARG A 512 56.12 10.67 -14.06
CA ARG A 512 57.49 10.91 -14.54
C ARG A 512 57.46 11.63 -15.88
N LYS A 513 58.43 12.53 -16.10
CA LYS A 513 58.70 13.06 -17.44
C LYS A 513 58.94 11.92 -18.44
N PRO A 514 58.23 11.90 -19.58
CA PRO A 514 58.39 10.87 -20.60
C PRO A 514 59.80 10.94 -21.20
N SER A 515 60.38 9.78 -21.51
CA SER A 515 61.62 9.66 -22.27
C SER A 515 61.47 10.24 -23.67
N ALA A 516 62.58 10.58 -24.35
CA ALA A 516 62.54 11.10 -25.72
C ALA A 516 61.79 10.17 -26.69
N SER A 517 61.90 8.84 -26.51
CA SER A 517 61.14 7.84 -27.27
C SER A 517 59.64 7.84 -26.98
N GLU A 518 59.24 8.11 -25.74
CA GLU A 518 57.83 8.22 -25.35
C GLU A 518 57.22 9.54 -25.83
N GLN A 519 57.99 10.63 -25.77
CA GLN A 519 57.58 11.94 -26.30
C GLN A 519 57.29 11.89 -27.81
N ALA A 520 58.12 11.17 -28.57
CA ALA A 520 57.90 10.95 -30.01
C ALA A 520 56.59 10.19 -30.31
N ARG A 521 56.11 9.35 -29.38
CA ARG A 521 54.86 8.59 -29.51
C ARG A 521 53.62 9.33 -28.99
N GLN A 522 53.78 10.47 -28.31
CA GLN A 522 52.64 11.25 -27.86
C GLN A 522 51.80 11.69 -29.05
N SER A 523 50.49 11.60 -28.94
CA SER A 523 49.54 11.99 -29.99
C SER A 523 48.55 13.01 -29.45
N ALA A 524 48.08 13.90 -30.31
CA ALA A 524 46.95 14.79 -30.00
C ALA A 524 45.60 14.12 -30.33
N ALA A 525 45.60 12.87 -30.79
CA ALA A 525 44.37 12.12 -31.05
C ALA A 525 43.56 11.89 -29.76
N PRO A 526 42.23 11.79 -29.85
CA PRO A 526 41.39 11.45 -28.71
C PRO A 526 41.83 10.14 -28.06
N HIS A 527 41.78 10.10 -26.72
CA HIS A 527 42.04 8.90 -25.96
C HIS A 527 40.90 7.89 -26.16
N PHE A 528 41.17 6.58 -26.16
CA PHE A 528 40.12 5.56 -26.35
C PHE A 528 39.01 5.65 -25.27
N MET A 529 39.40 6.04 -24.05
CA MET A 529 38.47 6.28 -22.93
C MET A 529 37.42 7.34 -23.27
N THR A 530 37.78 8.34 -24.08
CA THR A 530 36.86 9.41 -24.50
C THR A 530 35.73 8.86 -25.35
N GLN A 531 36.03 7.92 -26.24
CA GLN A 531 35.00 7.24 -27.03
C GLN A 531 34.08 6.41 -26.12
N ARG A 532 34.64 5.61 -25.20
CA ARG A 532 33.84 4.79 -24.25
C ARG A 532 32.95 5.65 -23.36
N PHE A 533 33.52 6.70 -22.78
CA PHE A 533 32.77 7.66 -21.95
C PHE A 533 31.70 8.36 -22.77
N GLY A 534 31.99 8.80 -24.00
CA GLY A 534 31.01 9.43 -24.88
C GLY A 534 29.82 8.51 -25.19
N GLN A 535 30.07 7.24 -25.52
CA GLN A 535 29.01 6.24 -25.77
C GLN A 535 28.18 5.96 -24.52
N PHE A 536 28.84 5.81 -23.37
CA PHE A 536 28.17 5.58 -22.09
C PHE A 536 27.30 6.77 -21.68
N LEU A 537 27.86 7.99 -21.81
CA LEU A 537 27.16 9.24 -21.57
C LEU A 537 25.95 9.37 -22.50
N GLN A 538 26.11 9.12 -23.81
CA GLN A 538 25.00 9.13 -24.76
C GLN A 538 23.88 8.18 -24.33
N GLY A 539 24.21 6.95 -23.93
CA GLY A 539 23.22 5.98 -23.45
C GLY A 539 22.45 6.46 -22.21
N ILE A 540 23.12 7.09 -21.25
CA ILE A 540 22.46 7.67 -20.06
C ILE A 540 21.56 8.84 -20.46
N LEU A 541 22.02 9.71 -21.36
CA LEU A 541 21.26 10.87 -21.82
C LEU A 541 20.00 10.47 -22.58
N GLU A 542 20.10 9.51 -23.50
CA GLU A 542 18.94 8.98 -24.24
C GLU A 542 17.90 8.33 -23.32
N LEU A 543 18.34 7.72 -22.22
CA LEU A 543 17.45 7.18 -21.20
C LEU A 543 16.92 8.23 -20.22
N SER A 544 17.37 9.48 -20.30
CA SER A 544 17.01 10.55 -19.35
C SER A 544 16.26 11.71 -20.00
N THR A 545 15.68 11.49 -21.18
CA THR A 545 14.88 12.48 -21.91
C THR A 545 13.65 12.93 -21.12
N GLU A 546 12.99 11.99 -20.44
CA GLU A 546 11.80 12.19 -19.59
C GLU A 546 12.12 12.13 -18.09
N ALA A 547 13.40 12.25 -17.71
CA ALA A 547 13.82 12.19 -16.31
C ALA A 547 13.24 13.37 -15.51
N GLY A 548 12.74 13.10 -14.31
CA GLY A 548 12.40 14.14 -13.34
C GLY A 548 13.65 14.80 -12.75
N ASP A 549 13.52 16.06 -12.31
CA ASP A 549 14.63 16.83 -11.71
C ASP A 549 15.15 16.20 -10.39
N ASP A 550 14.32 15.43 -9.68
CA ASP A 550 14.66 14.80 -8.39
C ASP A 550 15.44 13.47 -8.53
N GLU A 551 15.71 12.99 -9.74
CA GLU A 551 16.36 11.70 -9.95
C GLU A 551 17.88 11.77 -9.70
N PRO A 552 18.50 10.73 -9.09
CA PRO A 552 19.93 10.72 -8.78
C PRO A 552 20.83 10.58 -10.02
N VAL A 553 20.26 10.55 -11.22
CA VAL A 553 21.00 10.39 -12.49
C VAL A 553 21.89 11.60 -12.74
N ALA A 554 21.37 12.82 -12.59
CA ALA A 554 22.11 14.05 -12.86
C ALA A 554 23.33 14.19 -11.95
N SER A 555 23.16 13.96 -10.64
CA SER A 555 24.26 14.04 -9.66
C SER A 555 25.30 12.94 -9.86
N SER A 556 24.87 11.71 -10.17
CA SER A 556 25.79 10.61 -10.47
C SER A 556 26.58 10.84 -11.76
N LEU A 557 25.93 11.40 -12.78
CA LEU A 557 26.57 11.74 -14.04
C LEU A 557 27.57 12.89 -13.88
N ALA A 558 27.22 13.92 -13.11
CA ALA A 558 28.12 15.03 -12.82
C ALA A 558 29.42 14.56 -12.13
N ARG A 559 29.31 13.64 -11.15
CA ARG A 559 30.46 13.03 -10.49
C ARG A 559 31.35 12.26 -11.49
N LEU A 560 30.76 11.39 -12.31
CA LEU A 560 31.51 10.64 -13.32
C LEU A 560 32.19 11.55 -14.34
N ARG A 561 31.50 12.61 -14.78
CA ARG A 561 32.05 13.63 -15.67
C ARG A 561 33.29 14.29 -15.07
N SER A 562 33.22 14.73 -13.81
CA SER A 562 34.36 15.34 -13.12
C SER A 562 35.57 14.40 -13.03
N GLU A 563 35.36 13.10 -12.79
CA GLU A 563 36.45 12.11 -12.82
C GLU A 563 37.05 11.95 -14.23
N MET A 564 36.22 11.97 -15.27
CA MET A 564 36.69 11.91 -16.65
C MET A 564 37.49 13.16 -17.06
N GLU A 565 37.07 14.34 -16.63
CA GLU A 565 37.82 15.58 -16.85
C GLU A 565 39.16 15.58 -16.11
N ALA A 566 39.19 15.11 -14.86
CA ALA A 566 40.42 14.95 -14.09
C ALA A 566 41.38 13.96 -14.78
N PHE A 567 40.84 12.84 -15.28
CA PHE A 567 41.59 11.86 -16.07
C PHE A 567 42.23 12.48 -17.32
N LEU A 568 41.45 13.17 -18.15
CA LEU A 568 41.93 13.80 -19.38
C LEU A 568 42.96 14.91 -19.09
N THR A 569 42.73 15.70 -18.04
CA THR A 569 43.65 16.75 -17.60
C THR A 569 44.99 16.15 -17.16
N LYS A 570 44.99 15.05 -16.42
CA LYS A 570 46.22 14.35 -16.01
C LYS A 570 46.94 13.71 -17.19
N CYS A 571 46.22 13.12 -18.15
CA CYS A 571 46.81 12.62 -19.40
C CYS A 571 47.49 13.74 -20.19
N ALA A 572 46.81 14.88 -20.32
CA ALA A 572 47.33 16.07 -20.98
C ALA A 572 48.57 16.63 -20.26
N GLY A 573 48.63 16.50 -18.92
CA GLY A 573 49.79 16.90 -18.11
C GLY A 573 51.09 16.14 -18.42
N VAL A 574 51.01 14.94 -19.00
CA VAL A 574 52.20 14.17 -19.44
C VAL A 574 52.76 14.70 -20.77
N ILE A 575 51.96 15.43 -21.55
CA ILE A 575 52.37 16.02 -22.83
C ILE A 575 53.23 17.26 -22.57
N VAL A 576 54.46 17.26 -23.08
CA VAL A 576 55.45 18.33 -22.84
C VAL A 576 55.16 19.57 -23.69
N ASP A 577 54.73 19.38 -24.94
CA ASP A 577 54.39 20.47 -25.87
C ASP A 577 53.02 21.07 -25.52
N LYS A 578 53.02 22.35 -25.13
CA LYS A 578 51.81 23.10 -24.74
C LYS A 578 50.75 23.12 -25.84
N ARG A 579 51.12 23.39 -27.09
CA ARG A 579 50.16 23.46 -28.21
C ARG A 579 49.54 22.08 -28.46
N LYS A 580 50.36 21.03 -28.37
CA LYS A 580 49.90 19.65 -28.53
C LYS A 580 48.99 19.20 -27.38
N LYS A 581 49.26 19.67 -26.16
CA LYS A 581 48.42 19.45 -24.98
C LYS A 581 47.03 20.07 -25.14
N GLU A 582 46.96 21.34 -25.55
CA GLU A 582 45.70 22.05 -25.78
C GLU A 582 44.91 21.40 -26.93
N ARG A 583 45.57 21.04 -28.04
CA ARG A 583 44.97 20.26 -29.14
C ARG A 583 44.44 18.89 -28.71
N PHE A 584 45.15 18.18 -27.84
CA PHE A 584 44.68 16.91 -27.28
C PHE A 584 43.36 17.10 -26.52
N LEU A 585 43.30 18.06 -25.60
CA LEU A 585 42.08 18.34 -24.84
C LEU A 585 40.92 18.78 -25.75
N PHE A 586 41.18 19.69 -26.70
CA PHE A 586 40.21 20.12 -27.70
C PHE A 586 39.63 18.93 -28.47
N ASN A 587 40.47 18.04 -28.99
CA ASN A 587 40.03 16.88 -29.77
C ASN A 587 39.18 15.90 -28.93
N ASN A 588 39.52 15.71 -27.64
CA ASN A 588 38.74 14.84 -26.76
C ASN A 588 37.35 15.43 -26.46
N TYR A 589 37.27 16.70 -26.07
CA TYR A 589 35.98 17.35 -25.81
C TYR A 589 35.14 17.48 -27.09
N SER A 590 35.77 17.78 -28.22
CA SER A 590 35.09 17.78 -29.52
C SER A 590 34.50 16.41 -29.85
N LEU A 591 35.21 15.32 -29.58
CA LEU A 591 34.68 13.97 -29.81
C LEU A 591 33.48 13.66 -28.91
N ILE A 592 33.53 14.02 -27.62
CA ILE A 592 32.40 13.83 -26.70
C ILE A 592 31.17 14.55 -27.23
N ILE A 593 31.30 15.83 -27.61
CA ILE A 593 30.22 16.64 -28.17
C ILE A 593 29.66 16.02 -29.45
N THR A 594 30.52 15.51 -30.34
CA THR A 594 30.08 14.81 -31.55
C THR A 594 29.26 13.57 -31.23
N ILE A 595 29.66 12.77 -30.23
CA ILE A 595 28.93 11.54 -29.85
C ILE A 595 27.57 11.88 -29.23
N VAL A 596 27.50 12.87 -28.33
CA VAL A 596 26.25 13.25 -27.66
C VAL A 596 25.42 14.27 -28.43
N GLY A 597 25.83 14.65 -29.65
CA GLY A 597 25.25 15.74 -30.42
C GLY A 597 23.75 15.58 -30.64
N ASP A 598 23.32 14.36 -30.96
CA ASP A 598 21.94 14.02 -31.27
C ASP A 598 21.07 13.71 -30.02
N ALA A 599 21.64 13.73 -28.81
CA ALA A 599 20.91 13.40 -27.59
C ALA A 599 19.89 14.50 -27.22
N GLU A 600 18.65 14.12 -26.90
CA GLU A 600 17.59 15.06 -26.53
C GLU A 600 17.40 15.18 -25.01
N GLY A 601 16.69 16.21 -24.54
CA GLY A 601 16.36 16.41 -23.14
C GLY A 601 17.18 17.48 -22.41
N LYS A 602 16.70 17.90 -21.23
CA LYS A 602 17.30 18.96 -20.40
C LYS A 602 18.74 18.62 -20.00
N LEU A 603 18.94 17.43 -19.43
CA LEU A 603 20.25 16.94 -19.02
C LEU A 603 21.24 16.88 -20.20
N ALA A 604 20.79 16.48 -21.39
CA ALA A 604 21.64 16.46 -22.58
C ALA A 604 22.06 17.89 -23.02
N GLY A 605 21.15 18.86 -22.90
CA GLY A 605 21.46 20.28 -23.08
C GLY A 605 22.57 20.77 -22.16
N GLU A 606 22.43 20.51 -20.85
CA GLU A 606 23.42 20.89 -19.83
C GLU A 606 24.80 20.28 -20.09
N GLN A 607 24.86 18.98 -20.43
CA GLN A 607 26.14 18.32 -20.74
C GLN A 607 26.79 18.89 -22.00
N ARG A 608 26.01 19.21 -23.04
CA ARG A 608 26.56 19.82 -24.27
C ARG A 608 27.13 21.21 -24.02
N VAL A 609 26.42 22.06 -23.27
CA VAL A 609 26.91 23.40 -22.92
C VAL A 609 28.23 23.30 -22.17
N HIS A 610 28.29 22.43 -21.15
CA HIS A 610 29.50 22.21 -20.36
C HIS A 610 30.71 21.78 -21.21
N PHE A 611 30.55 20.78 -22.09
CA PHE A 611 31.67 20.35 -22.94
C PHE A 611 32.01 21.36 -24.04
N GLU A 612 31.05 22.14 -24.54
CA GLU A 612 31.33 23.20 -25.51
C GLU A 612 32.12 24.36 -24.89
N GLU A 613 31.87 24.70 -23.62
CA GLU A 613 32.69 25.64 -22.85
C GLU A 613 34.13 25.13 -22.67
N LEU A 614 34.29 23.86 -22.29
CA LEU A 614 35.62 23.23 -22.18
C LEU A 614 36.34 23.19 -23.53
N LYS A 615 35.65 22.84 -24.62
CA LYS A 615 36.21 22.85 -25.97
C LYS A 615 36.67 24.25 -26.38
N LYS A 616 35.87 25.29 -26.12
CA LYS A 616 36.24 26.68 -26.40
C LYS A 616 37.48 27.12 -25.61
N ALA A 617 37.56 26.76 -24.33
CA ALA A 617 38.70 27.10 -23.48
C ALA A 617 40.06 26.58 -23.99
N PHE A 618 40.06 25.48 -24.76
CA PHE A 618 41.27 24.92 -25.38
C PHE A 618 41.37 25.16 -26.89
N GLY A 619 40.39 25.87 -27.48
CA GLY A 619 40.29 26.13 -28.92
C GLY A 619 41.20 27.25 -29.43
N ASP A 620 41.50 28.25 -28.59
CA ASP A 620 42.31 29.43 -28.97
C ASP A 620 43.78 29.11 -29.30
N ALA A 621 44.22 27.88 -29.01
CA ALA A 621 45.58 27.39 -29.27
C ALA A 621 45.72 26.45 -30.48
N VAL A 622 44.59 26.05 -31.09
CA VAL A 622 44.54 25.17 -32.27
C VAL A 622 44.86 25.98 -33.51
#